data_AF-A0A349AX98-F1
#
_entry.id   AF-A0A349AX98-F1
#
_cell.length_a   1.000
_cell.length_b   1.000
_cell.length_c   1.000
_cell.angle_alpha   90.00
_cell.angle_beta   90.00
_cell.angle_gamma   90.00
#
_symmetry.space_group_name_H-M   'P 1'
#
loop_
_entity.id
_entity.type
_entity.pdbx_description
1 polymer ?
#
loop_
_entity_poly.entity_id
_entity_poly.type
_entity_poly.pdbx_seq_one_letter_code
_entity_poly.pdbx_strand_id
1 'polypeptide(L)'
;THVPYMDEVFLPLSPFYETGRATEGMWATGTTPRQFAMMSPWMLVNFANEEAFRKIGDVVMDYANHWISVINTGLSPEVQATLADTDLTERDAGVRYNLFSPSIDPVWGRVDAMIGPEGSELIRSNLQLL
;
A
#
# COMPACT_ATOMS: atom_id res chain seq x y z
N THR A 1 -18.24 2.00 -2.76
CA THR A 1 -17.43 0.95 -2.11
C THR A 1 -17.67 -0.34 -2.84
N HIS A 2 -16.61 -0.98 -3.35
CA HIS A 2 -16.69 -2.12 -4.26
C HIS A 2 -16.30 -3.41 -3.53
N VAL A 3 -17.24 -3.99 -2.78
CA VAL A 3 -17.01 -5.22 -2.00
C VAL A 3 -16.59 -6.41 -2.89
N PRO A 4 -17.22 -6.68 -4.05
CA PRO A 4 -16.79 -7.77 -4.92
C PRO A 4 -15.34 -7.65 -5.40
N TYR A 5 -14.87 -6.44 -5.69
CA TYR A 5 -13.47 -6.17 -6.00
C TYR A 5 -12.56 -6.45 -4.80
N MET A 6 -12.96 -6.04 -3.60
CA MET A 6 -12.21 -6.34 -2.38
C MET A 6 -12.09 -7.85 -2.14
N ASP A 7 -13.18 -8.59 -2.35
CA ASP A 7 -13.23 -10.04 -2.16
C ASP A 7 -12.39 -10.79 -3.20
N GLU A 8 -12.40 -10.36 -4.46
CA GLU A 8 -11.59 -11.01 -5.50
C GLU A 8 -10.10 -10.68 -5.37
N VAL A 9 -9.77 -9.42 -5.05
CA VAL A 9 -8.39 -8.93 -5.11
C VAL A 9 -7.66 -9.01 -3.79
N PHE A 10 -8.31 -8.74 -2.66
CA PHE A 10 -7.63 -8.63 -1.36
C PHE A 10 -7.89 -9.82 -0.44
N LEU A 11 -9.09 -10.39 -0.45
CA LEU A 11 -9.39 -11.55 0.40
C LEU A 11 -8.40 -12.72 0.23
N PRO A 12 -7.89 -13.05 -0.97
CA PRO A 12 -6.89 -14.11 -1.14
C PRO A 12 -5.57 -13.85 -0.40
N LEU A 13 -5.27 -12.59 -0.03
CA LEU A 13 -4.09 -12.26 0.77
C LEU A 13 -4.25 -12.65 2.24
N SER A 14 -5.45 -12.97 2.72
CA SER A 14 -5.72 -13.20 4.15
C SER A 14 -4.80 -14.25 4.80
N PRO A 15 -4.49 -15.40 4.19
CA PRO A 15 -3.56 -16.37 4.79
C PRO A 15 -2.15 -15.79 4.98
N PHE A 16 -1.66 -15.01 4.01
CA PHE A 16 -0.34 -14.38 4.05
C PHE A 16 -0.31 -13.22 5.03
N TYR A 17 -1.40 -12.45 5.09
CA TYR A 17 -1.60 -11.37 6.06
C TYR A 17 -1.53 -11.90 7.50
N GLU A 18 -2.30 -12.95 7.81
CA GLU A 18 -2.29 -13.54 9.15
C GLU A 18 -0.95 -14.18 9.48
N THR A 19 -0.29 -14.83 8.52
CA THR A 19 1.07 -15.36 8.69
C THR A 19 2.06 -14.24 9.01
N GLY A 20 2.03 -13.14 8.24
CA GLY A 20 2.89 -11.98 8.46
C GLY A 20 2.65 -11.33 9.82
N ARG A 21 1.39 -11.12 10.21
CA ARG A 21 1.03 -10.58 11.53
C ARG A 21 1.45 -11.46 12.70
N ALA A 22 1.47 -12.77 12.51
CA ALA A 22 1.89 -13.72 13.52
C ALA A 22 3.43 -13.82 13.67
N THR A 23 4.20 -13.09 12.85
CA THR A 23 5.67 -13.12 12.93
C THR A 23 6.16 -12.49 14.23
N GLU A 24 6.77 -13.31 15.10
CA GLU A 24 7.38 -12.85 16.33
C GLU A 24 8.53 -11.86 16.05
N GLY A 25 8.67 -10.84 16.90
CA GLY A 25 9.68 -9.79 16.73
C GLY A 25 9.23 -8.63 15.85
N MET A 26 7.95 -8.58 15.48
CA MET A 26 7.30 -7.44 14.85
C MET A 26 6.47 -6.62 15.85
N TRP A 27 6.41 -5.30 15.67
CA TRP A 27 5.56 -4.40 16.46
C TRP A 27 5.02 -3.24 15.63
N ALA A 28 3.99 -2.58 16.15
CA ALA A 28 3.31 -1.49 15.45
C ALA A 28 4.25 -0.30 15.18
N THR A 29 4.07 0.32 14.02
CA THR A 29 4.69 1.62 13.69
C THR A 29 3.91 2.77 14.32
N GLY A 30 4.43 3.99 14.16
CA GLY A 30 3.70 5.23 14.44
C GLY A 30 2.73 5.66 13.32
N THR A 31 2.27 4.74 12.47
CA THR A 31 1.39 5.05 11.34
C THR A 31 0.06 5.62 11.85
N THR A 32 -0.32 6.79 11.34
CA THR A 32 -1.52 7.50 11.78
C THR A 32 -2.80 6.95 11.12
N PRO A 33 -4.00 7.19 11.70
CA PRO A 33 -5.26 6.83 11.05
C PRO A 33 -5.42 7.43 9.63
N ARG A 34 -4.88 8.64 9.39
CA ARG A 34 -4.91 9.26 8.06
C ARG A 34 -4.04 8.51 7.05
N GLN A 35 -2.90 7.98 7.49
CA GLN A 35 -2.07 7.12 6.64
C GLN A 35 -2.77 5.78 6.39
N PHE A 36 -3.36 5.15 7.42
CA PHE A 36 -4.12 3.90 7.24
C PHE A 36 -5.30 4.05 6.28
N ALA A 37 -5.98 5.20 6.25
CA ALA A 37 -7.07 5.45 5.31
C ALA A 37 -6.65 5.41 3.83
N MET A 38 -5.35 5.58 3.54
CA MET A 38 -4.79 5.46 2.19
C MET A 38 -4.25 4.06 1.88
N MET A 39 -4.16 3.20 2.88
CA MET A 39 -3.55 1.87 2.78
C MET A 39 -4.62 0.81 2.58
N SER A 40 -4.23 -0.31 1.95
CA SER A 40 -5.10 -1.50 1.90
C SER A 40 -5.37 -2.03 3.32
N PRO A 41 -6.58 -2.55 3.61
CA PRO A 41 -6.86 -3.24 4.88
C PRO A 41 -5.97 -4.47 5.12
N TRP A 42 -5.40 -5.07 4.07
CA TRP A 42 -4.46 -6.20 4.14
C TRP A 42 -2.98 -5.78 4.12
N MET A 43 -2.68 -4.49 4.34
CA MET A 43 -1.30 -4.02 4.42
C MET A 43 -0.64 -4.44 5.74
N LEU A 44 0.58 -4.97 5.65
CA LEU A 44 1.46 -5.20 6.79
C LEU A 44 2.37 -3.98 6.96
N VAL A 45 2.29 -3.30 8.11
CA VAL A 45 3.10 -2.11 8.42
C VAL A 45 3.59 -2.19 9.86
N ASN A 46 4.80 -2.70 10.00
CA ASN A 46 5.38 -3.05 11.29
C ASN A 46 6.86 -2.65 11.30
N PHE A 47 7.36 -2.29 12.48
CA PHE A 47 8.78 -2.41 12.75
C PHE A 47 9.11 -3.89 13.04
N ALA A 48 10.37 -4.26 12.81
CA ALA A 48 10.85 -5.61 13.02
C ALA A 48 12.26 -5.59 13.62
N ASN A 49 12.57 -6.58 14.45
CA ASN A 49 13.95 -6.90 14.79
C ASN A 49 14.64 -7.59 13.60
N GLU A 50 15.96 -7.79 13.68
CA GLU A 50 16.72 -8.34 12.56
C GLU A 50 16.24 -9.75 12.14
N GLU A 51 15.96 -10.62 13.11
CA GLU A 51 15.52 -11.98 12.84
C GLU A 51 14.16 -12.00 12.13
N ALA A 52 13.19 -11.23 12.62
CA ALA A 52 11.86 -11.09 12.03
C ALA A 52 11.93 -10.48 10.62
N PHE A 53 12.78 -9.45 10.42
CA PHE A 53 12.99 -8.83 9.12
C PHE A 53 13.55 -9.82 8.08
N ARG A 54 14.44 -10.73 8.49
CA ARG A 54 14.96 -11.79 7.61
C ARG A 54 13.90 -12.84 7.29
N LYS A 55 13.02 -13.17 8.25
CA LYS A 55 11.97 -14.18 8.09
C LYS A 55 10.77 -13.74 7.25
N ILE A 56 10.44 -12.45 7.20
CA ILE A 56 9.25 -11.99 6.46
C ILE A 56 9.38 -12.09 4.94
N GLY A 57 10.58 -12.38 4.43
CA GLY A 57 10.86 -12.45 2.99
C GLY A 57 9.89 -13.35 2.22
N ASP A 58 9.54 -14.51 2.78
CA ASP A 58 8.61 -15.45 2.13
C ASP A 58 7.21 -14.84 1.99
N VAL A 59 6.69 -14.19 3.04
CA VAL A 59 5.39 -13.50 2.99
C VAL A 59 5.40 -12.34 1.99
N VAL A 60 6.52 -11.60 1.89
CA VAL A 60 6.68 -10.54 0.89
C VAL A 60 6.59 -11.13 -0.53
N MET A 61 7.23 -12.28 -0.76
CA MET A 61 7.16 -12.97 -2.05
C MET A 61 5.76 -13.52 -2.35
N ASP A 62 5.02 -14.01 -1.35
CA ASP A 62 3.64 -14.44 -1.52
C ASP A 62 2.73 -13.28 -1.96
N TYR A 63 2.86 -12.10 -1.33
CA TYR A 63 2.16 -10.89 -1.75
C TYR A 63 2.55 -10.49 -3.18
N ALA A 64 3.84 -10.49 -3.51
CA ALA A 64 4.32 -10.14 -4.85
C ALA A 64 3.76 -11.09 -5.91
N ASN A 65 3.79 -12.39 -5.65
CA ASN A 65 3.24 -13.42 -6.55
C ASN A 65 1.73 -13.25 -6.74
N HIS A 66 0.98 -12.93 -5.69
CA HIS A 66 -0.44 -12.62 -5.78
C HIS A 66 -0.70 -11.42 -6.71
N TRP A 67 0.00 -10.30 -6.51
CA TRP A 67 -0.18 -9.12 -7.36
C TRP A 67 0.19 -9.38 -8.82
N ILE A 68 1.28 -10.11 -9.07
CA ILE A 68 1.66 -10.54 -10.42
C ILE A 68 0.57 -11.42 -11.04
N SER A 69 -0.01 -12.33 -10.26
CA SER A 69 -1.13 -13.16 -10.71
C SER A 69 -2.32 -12.30 -11.14
N VAL A 70 -2.76 -11.35 -10.30
CA VAL A 70 -3.88 -10.44 -10.61
C VAL A 70 -3.63 -9.65 -11.90
N ILE A 71 -2.39 -9.18 -12.13
CA ILE A 71 -2.03 -8.48 -13.37
C ILE A 71 -2.14 -9.40 -14.58
N ASN A 72 -1.67 -10.64 -14.46
CA ASN A 72 -1.66 -11.60 -15.57
C ASN A 72 -3.04 -12.16 -15.91
N THR A 73 -3.88 -12.42 -14.89
CA THR A 73 -5.22 -12.99 -15.08
C THR A 73 -6.28 -11.92 -15.34
N GLY A 74 -6.05 -10.70 -14.85
CA GLY A 74 -7.07 -9.68 -14.78
C GLY A 74 -8.16 -10.01 -13.75
N LEU A 75 -9.18 -9.15 -13.72
CA LEU A 75 -10.38 -9.33 -12.90
C LEU A 75 -11.44 -10.15 -13.66
N SER A 76 -12.31 -10.85 -12.95
CA SER A 76 -13.49 -11.48 -13.53
C SER A 76 -14.40 -10.44 -14.21
N PRO A 77 -15.07 -10.78 -15.33
CA PRO A 77 -16.00 -9.87 -15.99
C PRO A 77 -17.09 -9.32 -15.05
N GLU A 78 -17.57 -10.15 -14.13
CA GLU A 78 -18.56 -9.79 -13.13
C GLU A 78 -18.03 -8.71 -12.19
N VAL A 79 -16.80 -8.84 -11.69
CA VAL A 79 -16.17 -7.82 -10.83
C VAL A 79 -15.83 -6.57 -11.61
N GLN A 80 -15.31 -6.68 -12.85
CA GLN A 80 -15.05 -5.52 -13.70
C GLN A 80 -16.31 -4.67 -13.92
N ALA A 81 -17.47 -5.31 -14.12
CA ALA A 81 -18.74 -4.60 -14.28
C ALA A 81 -19.14 -3.79 -13.04
N THR A 82 -18.70 -4.20 -11.84
CA THR A 82 -18.98 -3.44 -10.61
C THR A 82 -18.21 -2.12 -10.53
N LEU A 83 -17.13 -1.97 -11.30
CA LEU A 83 -16.26 -0.79 -11.29
C LEU A 83 -16.68 0.27 -12.32
N ALA A 84 -17.78 0.07 -13.04
CA ALA A 84 -18.21 0.94 -14.14
C ALA A 84 -18.54 2.38 -13.71
N ASP A 85 -18.80 2.60 -12.42
CA ASP A 85 -19.06 3.91 -11.81
C ASP A 85 -17.79 4.64 -11.35
N THR A 86 -16.61 4.03 -11.51
CA THR A 86 -15.35 4.55 -10.98
C THR A 86 -14.47 5.09 -12.09
N ASP A 87 -14.16 6.38 -12.04
CA ASP A 87 -13.07 6.96 -12.81
C ASP A 87 -11.73 6.53 -12.19
N LEU A 88 -11.09 5.54 -12.82
CA LEU A 88 -9.82 5.01 -12.33
C LEU A 88 -8.69 6.05 -12.40
N THR A 89 -8.68 6.92 -13.41
CA THR A 89 -7.65 7.94 -13.57
C THR A 89 -7.77 9.01 -12.49
N GLU A 90 -8.99 9.49 -12.23
CA GLU A 90 -9.23 10.47 -11.15
C GLU A 90 -8.93 9.86 -9.77
N ARG A 91 -9.40 8.63 -9.52
CA ARG A 91 -9.12 7.91 -8.26
C ARG A 91 -7.62 7.79 -8.02
N ASP A 92 -6.87 7.38 -9.03
CA ASP A 92 -5.44 7.12 -8.97
C ASP A 92 -4.64 8.41 -8.71
N ALA A 93 -4.96 9.49 -9.42
CA ALA A 93 -4.41 10.82 -9.16
C ALA A 93 -4.71 11.31 -7.73
N GLY A 94 -5.94 11.12 -7.25
CA GLY A 94 -6.34 11.48 -5.90
C GLY A 94 -5.60 10.68 -4.83
N VAL A 95 -5.39 9.38 -5.04
CA VAL A 95 -4.62 8.53 -4.12
C VAL A 95 -3.16 8.98 -4.07
N ARG A 96 -2.50 9.21 -5.21
CA ARG A 96 -1.11 9.68 -5.26
C ARG A 96 -0.92 11.03 -4.59
N TYR A 97 -1.81 11.99 -4.88
CA TYR A 97 -1.76 13.31 -4.27
C TYR A 97 -1.76 13.22 -2.74
N ASN A 98 -2.65 12.39 -2.18
CA ASN A 98 -2.76 12.21 -0.74
C ASN A 98 -1.60 11.39 -0.15
N LEU A 99 -1.20 10.29 -0.79
CA LEU A 99 -0.14 9.40 -0.31
C LEU A 99 1.19 10.13 -0.14
N PHE A 100 1.50 11.06 -1.04
CA PHE A 100 2.73 11.84 -1.01
C PHE A 100 2.56 13.23 -0.38
N SER A 101 1.44 13.50 0.29
CA SER A 101 1.22 14.78 0.97
C SER A 101 2.05 14.87 2.26
N PRO A 102 2.86 15.93 2.46
CA PRO A 102 3.59 16.16 3.72
C PRO A 102 2.64 16.44 4.89
N SER A 103 1.38 16.81 4.61
CA SER A 103 0.34 16.97 5.63
C SER A 103 -0.26 15.65 6.14
N ILE A 104 -0.02 14.55 5.41
CA ILE A 104 -0.51 13.20 5.71
C ILE A 104 0.64 12.32 6.21
N ASP A 105 1.77 12.34 5.51
CA ASP A 105 2.95 11.56 5.89
C ASP A 105 4.08 12.46 6.43
N PRO A 106 4.38 12.38 7.75
CA PRO A 106 5.45 13.18 8.34
C PRO A 106 6.86 12.76 7.91
N VAL A 107 7.02 11.65 7.17
CA VAL A 107 8.30 11.22 6.60
C VAL A 107 8.94 12.32 5.77
N TRP A 108 8.13 13.18 5.14
CA TRP A 108 8.61 14.27 4.30
C TRP A 108 9.46 15.28 5.07
N GLY A 109 9.21 15.52 6.36
CA GLY A 109 10.10 16.35 7.17
C GLY A 109 11.50 15.75 7.36
N ARG A 110 11.63 14.42 7.29
CA ARG A 110 12.94 13.74 7.28
C ARG A 110 13.59 13.82 5.91
N VAL A 111 12.81 13.69 4.84
CA VAL A 111 13.31 13.85 3.47
C VAL A 111 13.83 15.28 3.26
N ASP A 112 13.09 16.30 3.68
CA ASP A 112 13.52 17.69 3.69
C ASP A 112 14.87 17.88 4.40
N ALA A 113 15.05 17.24 5.56
CA ALA A 113 16.31 17.31 6.31
C ALA A 113 17.50 16.63 5.60
N MET A 114 17.25 15.65 4.72
CA MET A 114 18.30 14.92 4.00
C MET A 114 18.70 15.59 2.68
N ILE A 115 17.74 16.12 1.92
CA ILE A 115 17.97 16.60 0.55
C ILE A 115 17.54 18.05 0.31
N GLY A 116 17.07 18.74 1.36
CA GLY A 116 16.53 20.08 1.29
C GLY A 116 15.07 20.13 0.79
N PRO A 117 14.34 21.20 1.13
CA PRO A 117 12.91 21.34 0.80
C PRO A 117 12.63 21.38 -0.71
N GLU A 118 13.52 21.97 -1.49
CA GLU A 118 13.38 22.02 -2.95
C GLU A 118 13.50 20.63 -3.58
N GLY A 119 14.49 19.84 -3.15
CA GLY A 119 14.67 18.47 -3.61
C GLY A 119 13.50 17.58 -3.23
N SER A 120 12.98 17.74 -2.02
CA SER A 120 11.79 17.01 -1.57
C SER A 120 10.53 17.38 -2.36
N GLU A 121 10.32 18.68 -2.64
CA GLU A 121 9.19 19.13 -3.47
C GLU A 121 9.29 18.56 -4.88
N LEU A 122 10.48 18.56 -5.48
CA LEU A 122 10.69 17.97 -6.80
C LEU A 122 10.31 16.49 -6.82
N ILE A 123 10.75 15.70 -5.83
CA ILE A 123 10.39 14.28 -5.75
C ILE A 123 8.88 14.11 -5.59
N ARG A 124 8.23 14.86 -4.68
CA ARG A 124 6.78 14.78 -4.48
C ARG A 124 6.01 15.12 -5.74
N SER A 125 6.34 16.22 -6.40
CA SER A 125 5.70 16.65 -7.63
C SER A 125 5.80 15.57 -8.71
N ASN A 126 6.95 14.92 -8.88
CA ASN A 126 7.08 13.81 -9.83
C ASN A 126 6.22 12.61 -9.45
N LEU A 127 6.21 12.22 -8.18
CA LEU A 127 5.43 11.08 -7.70
C LEU A 127 3.91 11.32 -7.75
N GLN A 128 3.45 12.57 -7.77
CA GLN A 128 2.04 12.93 -7.87
C GLN A 128 1.56 13.08 -9.33
N LEU A 129 2.47 13.31 -10.29
CA LEU A 129 2.16 13.59 -11.70
C LEU A 129 2.21 12.37 -12.63
N LEU A 130 2.85 11.27 -12.23
CA LEU A 130 2.75 9.98 -12.92
C LEU A 130 1.30 9.48 -12.93
#